data_AF-A0A821TIJ9-F1
#
_entry.id   AF-A0A821TIJ9-F1
#
_cell.length_a   1.000
_cell.length_b   1.000
_cell.length_c   1.000
_cell.angle_alpha   90.00
_cell.angle_beta   90.00
_cell.angle_gamma   90.00
#
_symmetry.space_group_name_H-M   'P 1'
#
loop_
_entity.id
_entity.type
_entity.pdbx_description
1 polymer ?
#
loop_
_entity_poly.entity_id
_entity_poly.type
_entity_poly.pdbx_seq_one_letter_code
_entity_poly.pdbx_strand_id
1 'polypeptide(L)'
;MTYFDSTSAFEKDFDEQTNDEDFLIALQLQNQFDKEEKENEEQLDKVTQIHPMNVVDKQWELIDPNPDIYTLFQQFNHQFFYGKLDSVYVEWSRRMTR
;
A
#
# COMPACT_ATOMS: atom_id res chain seq x y z
N MET A 1 69.90 -4.57 -22.62
CA MET A 1 68.73 -3.75 -22.23
C MET A 1 67.50 -4.65 -22.33
N THR A 2 67.27 -5.50 -21.34
CA THR A 2 66.12 -6.42 -21.30
C THR A 2 65.06 -5.81 -20.41
N TYR A 3 63.96 -5.35 -21.02
CA TYR A 3 62.79 -4.84 -20.32
C TYR A 3 62.10 -6.01 -19.61
N PHE A 4 62.04 -5.97 -18.28
CA PHE A 4 61.21 -6.85 -17.48
C PHE A 4 59.80 -6.24 -17.46
N ASP A 5 58.88 -6.84 -18.20
CA ASP A 5 57.48 -6.41 -18.23
C ASP A 5 56.86 -6.63 -16.84
N SER A 6 56.71 -5.53 -16.09
CA SER A 6 56.20 -5.53 -14.72
C SER A 6 54.67 -5.40 -14.67
N THR A 7 53.99 -5.64 -15.78
CA THR A 7 52.52 -5.52 -15.87
C THR A 7 51.79 -6.85 -15.62
N SER A 8 52.51 -7.93 -15.28
CA SER A 8 51.94 -9.27 -15.14
C SER A 8 51.55 -9.68 -13.70
N ALA A 9 51.69 -8.82 -12.69
CA ALA A 9 51.58 -9.21 -11.28
C ALA A 9 50.58 -8.39 -10.44
N PHE A 10 49.62 -7.71 -11.07
CA PHE A 10 48.61 -6.85 -10.42
C PHE A 10 47.44 -6.76 -11.40
N GLU A 11 46.23 -7.28 -11.22
CA GLU A 11 45.44 -7.75 -10.09
C GLU A 11 44.73 -9.05 -10.53
N LYS A 12 44.96 -10.15 -9.82
CA LYS A 12 44.16 -10.61 -8.68
C LYS A 12 42.93 -11.35 -9.17
N ASP A 13 43.09 -12.66 -9.27
CA ASP A 13 42.06 -13.70 -9.07
C ASP A 13 40.73 -13.10 -8.61
N PHE A 14 39.84 -12.80 -9.56
CA PHE A 14 38.46 -12.47 -9.23
C PHE A 14 37.80 -13.80 -8.94
N ASP A 15 37.87 -14.20 -7.67
CA ASP A 15 37.41 -15.48 -7.15
C ASP A 15 35.99 -15.77 -7.65
N GLU A 16 35.85 -16.81 -8.48
CA GLU A 16 34.58 -17.32 -9.00
C GLU A 16 33.62 -17.75 -7.87
N GLN A 17 34.15 -17.93 -6.65
CA GLN A 17 33.41 -18.18 -5.42
C GLN A 17 32.59 -16.97 -4.93
N THR A 18 32.97 -15.74 -5.30
CA THR A 18 32.25 -14.52 -4.87
C THR A 18 30.88 -14.37 -5.53
N ASN A 19 30.73 -14.85 -6.77
CA ASN A 19 29.45 -14.82 -7.49
C ASN A 19 28.39 -15.71 -6.82
N ASP A 20 28.79 -16.86 -6.28
CA ASP A 20 27.86 -17.79 -5.64
C ASP A 20 27.37 -17.24 -4.30
N GLU A 21 28.23 -16.56 -3.55
CA GLU A 21 27.84 -15.88 -2.30
C GLU A 21 26.88 -14.70 -2.57
N ASP A 22 27.20 -13.87 -3.56
CA ASP A 22 26.33 -12.76 -3.97
C ASP A 22 24.97 -13.26 -4.48
N PHE A 23 24.94 -14.39 -5.20
CA PHE A 23 23.71 -15.02 -5.68
C PHE A 23 22.84 -15.55 -4.53
N LEU A 24 23.46 -16.16 -3.51
CA LEU A 24 22.75 -16.62 -2.32
C LEU A 24 22.14 -15.45 -1.54
N ILE A 25 22.89 -14.34 -1.40
CA ILE A 25 22.39 -13.12 -0.74
C ILE A 25 21.20 -12.54 -1.52
N ALA A 26 21.30 -12.45 -2.86
CA ALA A 26 20.21 -11.96 -3.70
C ALA A 26 18.93 -12.81 -3.56
N LEU A 27 19.07 -14.14 -3.54
CA LEU A 27 17.93 -15.05 -3.34
C LEU A 27 17.29 -14.90 -1.95
N GLN A 28 18.09 -14.71 -0.91
CA GLN A 28 17.58 -14.47 0.43
C GLN A 28 16.81 -13.14 0.50
N LEU A 29 17.36 -12.07 -0.07
CA LEU A 29 16.71 -10.76 -0.12
C LEU A 29 15.38 -10.82 -0.89
N GLN A 30 15.32 -11.54 -2.01
CA GLN A 30 14.07 -11.72 -2.76
C GLN A 30 13.01 -12.44 -1.92
N ASN A 31 13.37 -13.56 -1.28
CA ASN A 31 12.44 -14.29 -0.42
C ASN A 31 11.92 -13.44 0.76
N GLN A 32 12.80 -12.61 1.32
CA GLN A 32 12.42 -11.71 2.41
C GLN A 32 11.47 -10.61 1.91
N PHE A 33 11.74 -10.02 0.74
CA PHE A 33 10.86 -9.03 0.12
C PHE A 33 9.49 -9.64 -0.22
N ASP A 34 9.44 -10.82 -0.83
CA ASP A 34 8.20 -11.53 -1.17
C ASP A 34 7.38 -11.89 0.08
N LYS A 35 8.06 -12.19 1.20
CA LYS A 35 7.41 -12.46 2.48
C LYS A 35 6.84 -11.17 3.09
N GLU A 36 7.60 -10.07 3.05
CA GLU A 36 7.14 -8.76 3.51
C GLU A 36 5.99 -8.21 2.65
N GLU A 37 5.99 -8.45 1.34
CA GLU A 37 4.87 -8.14 0.44
C GLU A 37 3.63 -8.94 0.83
N LYS A 38 3.73 -10.26 1.02
CA LYS A 38 2.59 -11.08 1.46
C LYS A 38 2.08 -10.68 2.83
N GLU A 39 2.96 -10.40 3.78
CA GLU A 39 2.58 -9.91 5.11
C GLU A 39 1.90 -8.54 5.04
N ASN A 40 2.37 -7.64 4.16
CA ASN A 40 1.74 -6.35 3.91
C ASN A 40 0.41 -6.47 3.14
N GLU A 41 0.28 -7.39 2.20
CA GLU A 41 -0.97 -7.70 1.49
C GLU A 41 -2.01 -8.29 2.45
N GLU A 42 -1.61 -9.24 3.30
CA GLU A 42 -2.48 -9.81 4.34
C GLU A 42 -2.87 -8.77 5.42
N GLN A 43 -1.99 -7.80 5.68
CA GLN A 43 -2.33 -6.64 6.52
C GLN A 43 -3.23 -5.64 5.78
N LEU A 44 -3.03 -5.43 4.47
CA LEU A 44 -3.87 -4.59 3.63
C LEU A 44 -5.28 -5.18 3.50
N ASP A 45 -5.44 -6.50 3.45
CA ASP A 45 -6.73 -7.20 3.44
C ASP A 45 -7.50 -7.08 4.77
N LYS A 46 -6.79 -6.86 5.89
CA LYS A 46 -7.41 -6.56 7.19
C LYS A 46 -7.74 -5.07 7.34
N VAL A 47 -7.00 -4.19 6.68
CA VAL A 47 -7.24 -2.74 6.66
C VAL A 47 -8.30 -2.34 5.62
N THR A 48 -8.42 -3.05 4.50
CA THR A 48 -9.41 -2.80 3.42
C THR A 48 -10.85 -3.12 3.80
N GLN A 49 -11.08 -3.89 4.88
CA GLN A 49 -12.40 -4.02 5.51
C GLN A 49 -12.90 -2.68 6.10
N ILE A 50 -12.01 -1.69 6.21
CA ILE A 50 -12.31 -0.30 6.55
C ILE A 50 -11.80 0.56 5.39
N HIS A 51 -12.50 0.55 4.24
CA HIS A 51 -12.25 1.51 3.16
C HIS A 51 -13.30 2.63 3.14
N PRO A 52 -13.23 3.61 4.06
CA PRO A 52 -14.04 4.82 3.96
C PRO A 52 -13.40 5.84 3.00
N MET A 53 -12.39 5.48 2.19
CA MET A 53 -11.65 6.40 1.31
C MET A 53 -11.66 6.06 -0.18
N ASN A 54 -12.07 4.86 -0.58
CA ASN A 54 -12.24 4.59 -2.01
C ASN A 54 -13.69 4.89 -2.40
N VAL A 55 -13.88 6.05 -3.04
CA VAL A 55 -15.20 6.49 -3.55
C VAL A 55 -15.70 5.59 -4.69
N VAL A 56 -14.81 4.77 -5.27
CA VAL A 56 -15.06 3.93 -6.45
C VAL A 56 -15.02 2.44 -6.11
N ASP A 57 -15.41 2.05 -4.89
CA ASP A 57 -15.60 0.61 -4.59
C ASP A 57 -16.92 0.09 -5.18
N LYS A 58 -16.90 -1.16 -5.68
CA LYS A 58 -18.08 -1.87 -6.22
C LYS A 58 -19.26 -1.93 -5.24
N GLN A 59 -18.99 -1.90 -3.94
CA GLN A 59 -20.04 -1.86 -2.89
C GLN A 59 -20.90 -0.59 -2.97
N TRP A 60 -20.37 0.53 -3.47
CA TRP A 60 -21.13 1.78 -3.64
C TRP A 60 -22.05 1.76 -4.87
N GLU A 61 -21.89 0.80 -5.77
CA GLU A 61 -22.82 0.59 -6.89
C GLU A 61 -24.11 -0.12 -6.45
N LEU A 62 -24.09 -0.78 -5.28
CA LEU A 62 -25.26 -1.42 -4.69
C LEU A 62 -26.08 -0.39 -3.90
N ILE A 63 -27.37 -0.32 -4.18
CA ILE A 63 -28.29 0.54 -3.42
C ILE A 63 -28.56 -0.11 -2.06
N ASP A 64 -28.24 0.61 -0.98
CA ASP A 64 -28.59 0.21 0.38
C ASP A 64 -30.12 0.26 0.56
N PRO A 65 -30.78 -0.85 0.94
CA PRO A 65 -32.22 -0.89 1.20
C PRO A 65 -32.66 -0.10 2.46
N ASN A 66 -31.76 0.19 3.41
CA ASN A 66 -32.09 0.92 4.64
C ASN A 66 -31.02 1.96 5.02
N PRO A 67 -30.93 3.08 4.27
CA PRO A 67 -29.94 4.10 4.53
C PRO A 67 -30.22 4.85 5.84
N ASP A 68 -29.31 4.74 6.81
CA ASP A 68 -29.33 5.56 8.03
C ASP A 68 -28.53 6.86 7.83
N ILE A 69 -29.26 7.92 7.50
CA ILE A 69 -28.67 9.24 7.21
C ILE A 69 -28.01 9.91 8.41
N TYR A 70 -28.49 9.66 9.62
CA TYR A 70 -27.99 10.37 10.80
C TYR A 70 -26.60 9.85 11.15
N THR A 71 -26.45 8.53 11.13
CA THR A 71 -25.17 7.87 11.34
C THR A 71 -24.17 8.25 10.25
N LEU A 72 -24.59 8.22 8.98
CA LEU A 72 -23.74 8.62 7.84
C LEU A 72 -23.29 10.08 7.95
N PHE A 73 -24.22 11.00 8.29
CA PHE A 73 -23.90 12.41 8.45
C PHE A 73 -22.90 12.66 9.58
N GLN A 74 -23.07 12.02 10.75
CA GLN A 74 -22.11 12.13 11.84
C GLN A 74 -20.73 11.60 11.46
N GLN A 75 -20.67 10.42 10.83
CA GLN A 75 -19.41 9.82 10.37
C GLN A 75 -18.65 10.76 9.42
N PHE A 76 -19.35 11.33 8.43
CA PHE A 76 -18.74 12.27 7.51
C PHE A 76 -18.36 13.60 8.16
N ASN A 77 -19.18 14.12 9.07
CA ASN A 77 -18.84 15.33 9.82
C ASN A 77 -17.53 15.16 10.61
N HIS A 78 -17.37 14.01 11.29
CA HIS A 78 -16.14 13.72 12.02
C HIS A 78 -14.94 13.52 11.08
N GLN A 79 -15.11 12.75 10.00
CA GLN A 79 -14.01 12.34 9.12
C GLN A 79 -13.54 13.43 8.14
N PHE A 80 -14.44 14.26 7.63
CA PHE A 80 -14.12 15.24 6.58
C PHE A 80 -14.26 16.70 7.03
N PHE A 81 -15.16 16.97 7.98
CA PHE A 81 -15.49 18.33 8.39
C PHE A 81 -14.99 18.70 9.80
N TYR A 82 -14.27 17.79 10.46
CA TYR A 82 -13.66 18.00 11.79
C TYR A 82 -14.69 18.45 12.85
N GLY A 83 -15.92 17.95 12.77
CA GLY A 83 -16.98 18.30 13.73
C GLY A 83 -17.59 19.70 13.54
N LYS A 84 -17.26 20.43 12.48
CA LYS A 84 -17.79 21.79 12.26
C LYS A 84 -19.29 21.84 11.97
N LEU A 85 -19.91 20.72 11.62
CA LEU A 85 -21.33 20.64 11.25
C LEU A 85 -22.22 20.14 12.40
N ASP A 86 -21.74 20.15 13.64
CA ASP A 86 -22.52 19.66 14.81
C ASP A 86 -23.84 20.40 15.03
N SER A 87 -23.96 21.65 14.59
CA SER A 87 -25.19 22.44 14.68
C SER A 87 -26.12 22.30 13.48
N VAL A 88 -25.78 21.46 12.49
CA VAL A 88 -26.54 21.29 11.25
C VAL A 88 -27.44 20.07 11.38
N TYR A 89 -28.68 20.20 10.89
CA TYR A 89 -29.64 19.09 10.83
C TYR A 89 -29.87 18.67 9.37
N VAL A 90 -30.04 17.36 9.17
CA VAL A 90 -30.21 16.71 7.87
C VAL A 90 -31.50 15.89 7.87
N GLU A 91 -32.31 16.04 6.82
CA GLU A 91 -33.55 15.29 6.64
C GLU A 91 -33.84 15.05 5.15
N TRP A 92 -34.47 13.91 4.85
CA TRP A 92 -34.99 13.63 3.51
C TRP A 92 -36.30 14.36 3.24
N SER A 93 -36.37 15.10 2.13
CA SER A 93 -37.63 15.67 1.64
C SER A 93 -38.20 14.83 0.50
N ARG A 94 -39.40 14.26 0.71
CA ARG A 94 -40.15 13.51 -0.32
C ARG A 94 -40.63 14.38 -1.49
N ARG A 95 -40.60 15.70 -1.32
CA ARG A 95 -41.13 16.67 -2.28
C ARG A 95 -40.04 17.46 -2.98
N MET A 96 -38.78 17.14 -2.72
CA MET A 96 -37.64 17.70 -3.44
C MET A 96 -37.52 16.99 -4.78
N THR A 97 -38.46 17.29 -5.67
CA THR A 97 -38.44 16.85 -7.06
C THR A 97 -38.53 18.09 -7.92
N ARG A 98 -37.60 18.17 -8.88
CA ARG A 98 -37.34 19.28 -9.81
C ARG A 98 -38.59 19.86 -10.45
#